data_AF-A0A423FJ79-F1
#
_entry.id   AF-A0A423FJ79-F1
#
_cell.length_a   1.000
_cell.length_b   1.000
_cell.length_c   1.000
_cell.angle_alpha   90.00
_cell.angle_beta   90.00
_cell.angle_gamma   90.00
#
_symmetry.space_group_name_H-M   'P 1'
#
loop_
_entity.id
_entity.type
_entity.pdbx_description
1 polymer ?
#
loop_
_entity_poly.entity_id
_entity_poly.type
_entity_poly.pdbx_seq_one_letter_code
_entity_poly.pdbx_strand_id
1 'polypeptide(L)' 'MTTPALCPACGARNNCSLADPRTVDQACWCYSVTIDPAVLQALPDPLRNKACLCPRCAQVDEQLRGAEPK' A
#
# COMPACT_ATOMS: atom_id res chain seq x y z
N MET A 1 -1.96 -12.06 -14.34
CA MET A 1 -0.67 -11.79 -13.67
C MET A 1 -0.85 -10.53 -12.84
N THR A 2 -0.60 -10.56 -11.53
CA THR A 2 -0.70 -9.37 -10.68
C THR A 2 0.63 -8.63 -10.74
N THR A 3 0.63 -7.37 -11.16
CA THR A 3 1.84 -6.54 -11.16
C THR A 3 2.13 -6.11 -9.71
N PRO A 4 3.29 -6.46 -9.13
CA PRO A 4 3.57 -6.21 -7.71
C PRO A 4 3.60 -4.72 -7.35
N ALA A 5 3.82 -3.83 -8.32
CA ALA A 5 3.81 -2.37 -8.14
C ALA A 5 2.43 -1.71 -8.30
N LEU A 6 1.37 -2.48 -8.57
CA LEU A 6 0.00 -1.97 -8.74
C LEU A 6 -0.90 -2.41 -7.57
N CYS A 7 -1.78 -1.50 -7.16
CA CYS A 7 -2.80 -1.73 -6.17
C CYS A 7 -3.86 -2.67 -6.74
N PRO A 8 -4.14 -3.82 -6.11
CA PRO A 8 -5.12 -4.77 -6.63
C PRO A 8 -6.57 -4.24 -6.54
N ALA A 9 -6.84 -3.25 -5.68
CA ALA A 9 -8.17 -2.69 -5.49
C ALA A 9 -8.56 -1.65 -6.57
N CYS A 10 -7.60 -0.84 -7.04
CA CYS A 10 -7.88 0.26 -7.96
C CYS A 10 -7.02 0.28 -9.23
N GLY A 11 -6.03 -0.60 -9.36
CA GLY A 11 -5.12 -0.66 -10.50
C GLY A 11 -4.05 0.44 -10.57
N ALA A 12 -4.09 1.45 -9.69
CA ALA A 12 -3.09 2.51 -9.62
C ALA A 12 -1.77 2.02 -8.99
N ARG A 13 -0.70 2.83 -9.02
CA ARG A 13 0.56 2.50 -8.31
C ARG A 13 0.30 2.35 -6.81
N ASN A 14 0.88 1.32 -6.21
CA ASN A 14 0.77 1.10 -4.75
C ASN A 14 1.83 1.86 -3.93
N ASN A 15 2.81 2.47 -4.60
CA ASN A 15 3.95 3.16 -4.00
C ASN A 15 4.72 2.28 -3.00
N CYS A 16 4.72 0.97 -3.19
CA CYS A 16 5.46 0.05 -2.34
C CYS A 16 6.95 0.10 -2.68
N SER A 17 7.79 0.55 -1.74
CA SER A 17 9.24 0.63 -1.93
C SER A 17 9.86 -0.74 -2.25
N LEU A 18 9.31 -1.83 -1.68
CA LEU A 18 9.78 -3.20 -1.90
C LEU A 18 9.39 -3.77 -3.28
N ALA A 19 8.41 -3.17 -3.96
CA ALA A 19 7.96 -3.62 -5.28
C ALA A 19 8.76 -3.01 -6.43
N ASP A 20 9.62 -2.02 -6.16
CA ASP A 20 10.49 -1.37 -7.14
C ASP A 20 11.97 -1.62 -6.73
N PRO A 21 12.77 -2.30 -7.58
CA PRO A 21 14.19 -2.58 -7.29
C PRO A 21 15.01 -1.33 -6.99
N ARG A 22 14.59 -0.16 -7.46
CA ARG A 22 15.30 1.12 -7.24
C ARG A 22 15.06 1.69 -5.84
N THR A 23 14.03 1.22 -5.14
CA THR A 23 13.64 1.72 -3.82
C THR A 23 13.58 0.62 -2.76
N VAL A 24 14.00 -0.61 -3.07
CA VAL A 24 13.89 -1.76 -2.17
C VAL A 24 14.62 -1.59 -0.83
N ASP A 25 15.69 -0.78 -0.81
CA ASP A 25 16.43 -0.41 0.41
C ASP A 25 15.77 0.72 1.24
N GLN A 26 14.71 1.34 0.73
CA GLN A 26 14.01 2.43 1.42
C GLN A 26 12.83 1.89 2.25
N ALA A 27 12.55 2.54 3.38
CA ALA A 27 11.34 2.24 4.14
C ALA A 27 10.09 2.45 3.26
N CYS A 28 9.14 1.51 3.33
CA CYS A 28 7.85 1.67 2.68
C CYS A 28 6.93 2.54 3.55
N TRP A 29 6.10 3.38 2.93
CA TRP A 29 5.13 4.21 3.64
C TRP A 29 4.21 3.39 4.56
N CYS A 30 3.96 2.12 4.23
CA CYS A 30 3.09 1.24 5.01
C CYS A 30 3.64 0.94 6.41
N TYR A 31 4.94 1.16 6.65
CA TYR A 31 5.56 0.98 7.96
C TYR A 31 5.31 2.15 8.91
N SER A 32 4.90 3.31 8.38
CA SER A 32 4.66 4.54 9.16
C SER A 32 3.19 4.79 9.46
N VAL A 33 2.31 3.86 9.11
CA VAL A 33 0.85 4.01 9.23
C VAL A 33 0.23 2.75 9.83
N THR A 34 -0.96 2.90 10.38
CA THR A 34 -1.80 1.77 10.78
C THR A 34 -2.87 1.53 9.73
N ILE A 35 -2.82 0.36 9.08
CA ILE A 35 -3.84 -0.06 8.11
C ILE A 35 -4.89 -0.88 8.87
N ASP A 36 -6.14 -0.45 8.78
CA ASP A 36 -7.24 -1.17 9.43
C ASP A 36 -7.42 -2.56 8.78
N PRO A 37 -7.46 -3.65 9.58
CA PRO A 37 -7.60 -5.00 9.05
C PRO A 37 -8.92 -5.19 8.28
N ALA A 38 -9.98 -4.42 8.56
CA ALA A 38 -11.23 -4.47 7.81
C ALA A 38 -11.03 -4.06 6.35
N VAL A 39 -10.09 -3.15 6.06
CA VAL A 39 -9.75 -2.74 4.69
C VAL A 39 -9.13 -3.91 3.91
N LEU A 40 -8.23 -4.65 4.55
CA LEU A 40 -7.65 -5.87 3.97
C LEU A 40 -8.71 -6.96 3.81
N GLN A 41 -9.67 -7.01 4.74
CA GLN A 41 -10.77 -7.97 4.71
C GLN A 41 -11.84 -7.67 3.67
N ALA A 42 -11.99 -6.41 3.26
CA ALA A 42 -12.88 -6.00 2.18
C ALA A 42 -12.36 -6.41 0.79
N LEU A 43 -11.09 -6.80 0.66
CA LEU A 43 -10.54 -7.26 -0.61
C LEU A 43 -11.13 -8.60 -1.03
N PRO A 44 -11.46 -8.79 -2.32
CA PRO A 44 -11.78 -10.11 -2.85
C PRO A 44 -10.69 -11.12 -2.51
N ASP A 45 -11.09 -12.34 -2.12
CA ASP A 45 -10.19 -13.43 -1.78
C ASP A 45 -9.02 -13.64 -2.76
N PRO A 46 -9.23 -13.65 -4.09
CA PRO A 46 -8.12 -13.83 -5.05
C PRO A 46 -7.10 -12.69 -5.06
N LEU A 47 -7.45 -11.51 -4.53
CA LEU A 47 -6.60 -10.31 -4.49
C LEU A 47 -5.87 -10.14 -3.16
N ARG A 48 -6.31 -10.86 -2.12
CA ARG A 48 -5.74 -10.77 -0.78
C ARG A 48 -4.36 -11.42 -0.73
N ASN A 49 -3.42 -10.81 0.00
CA ASN A 49 -2.03 -11.27 0.14
C ASN A 49 -1.27 -11.42 -1.19
N LYS A 50 -1.69 -10.73 -2.27
CA LYS A 50 -1.00 -10.78 -3.57
C LYS A 50 -0.15 -9.56 -3.88
N ALA A 51 -0.57 -8.38 -3.47
CA ALA A 51 0.13 -7.11 -3.70
C ALA A 51 -0.26 -6.08 -2.64
N CYS A 52 0.59 -5.07 -2.43
CA CYS A 52 0.31 -3.97 -1.52
C CYS A 52 -0.82 -3.08 -2.05
N LEU A 53 -1.64 -2.54 -1.15
CA LEU A 53 -2.61 -1.48 -1.46
C LEU A 53 -1.89 -0.15 -1.69
N CYS A 54 -2.53 0.81 -2.36
CA CYS A 54 -2.06 2.20 -2.34
C CYS A 54 -2.57 2.94 -1.10
N PRO A 55 -1.97 4.06 -0.68
CA PRO A 55 -2.40 4.83 0.49
C PRO A 55 -3.88 5.19 0.52
N ARG A 56 -4.46 5.51 -0.65
CA ARG A 56 -5.90 5.77 -0.79
C ARG A 56 -6.76 4.53 -0.50
N CYS A 57 -6.40 3.37 -1.05
CA CYS A 57 -7.16 2.14 -0.82
C CYS A 57 -6.92 1.58 0.58
N ALA A 58 -5.76 1.83 1.17
CA ALA A 58 -5.47 1.53 2.57
C ALA A 58 -6.13 2.52 3.55
N GLN A 59 -6.74 3.61 3.05
CA GLN A 59 -7.39 4.66 3.84
C GLN A 59 -6.47 5.35 4.86
N VAL A 60 -5.19 5.54 4.52
CA VAL A 60 -4.16 6.13 5.40
C VAL A 60 -3.66 7.50 4.92
N ASP A 61 -4.31 8.08 3.91
CA ASP A 61 -3.86 9.30 3.25
C ASP A 61 -3.72 10.49 4.22
N GLU A 62 -4.60 10.57 5.23
CA GLU A 62 -4.50 11.54 6.33
C GLU A 62 -3.34 11.23 7.29
N GLN A 63 -3.08 9.96 7.59
CA GLN A 63 -1.95 9.57 8.45
C GLN A 63 -0.61 9.95 7.79
N LEU A 64 -0.50 9.75 6.47
CA LEU A 64 0.71 10.10 5.73
C LEU A 64 0.96 11.61 5.69
N ARG A 65 -0.10 12.42 5.49
CA ARG A 65 0.01 13.89 5.56
C ARG A 65 0.42 14.39 6.95
N GLY A 66 0.01 13.70 8.01
CA GLY A 66 0.35 14.03 9.39
C GLY A 66 1.73 13.51 9.84
N ALA A 67 2.31 12.56 9.12
CA ALA A 67 3.61 11.95 9.44
C ALA A 67 4.81 12.69 8.82
N GLU A 68 4.59 13.68 7.95
CA GLU A 68 5.64 14.56 7.45
C GLU A 68 6.18 15.43 8.62
N PRO A 69 7.48 15.36 8.96
CA PRO A 69 8.04 16.25 9.96
C PRO A 69 8.01 17.69 9.43
N LYS A 70 7.48 18.61 10.24
CA LYS A 70 7.61 20.06 10.03
C LYS A 70 9.05 20.51 10.16
#